data_AF-A0A6P0U628-F1
#
_entry.id   AF-A0A6P0U628-F1
#
_cell.length_a   1.000
_cell.length_b   1.000
_cell.length_c   1.000
_cell.angle_alpha   90.00
_cell.angle_beta   90.00
_cell.angle_gamma   90.00
#
_symmetry.space_group_name_H-M   'P 1'
#
loop_
_entity.id
_entity.type
_entity.pdbx_description
1 polymer ?
#
loop_
_entity_poly.entity_id
_entity_poly.type
_entity_poly.pdbx_seq_one_letter_code
_entity_poly.pdbx_strand_id
1 'polypeptide(L)'
;LTDPIEFGPSFPLFTQEYFQKIRQILSPNGVFIIQAGSISPAKMYLHVRVLKTLQSVFNYAHSVKAYSTSYGCSLGFVIASEQELSSTPNPETVDLLLAEKTIGGLKVMDGISLLGMLQIPLNIRQAIATETQIYTLKAPPKSIQISD
;
A
#
# COMPACT_ATOMS: atom_id res chain seq x y z
N LEU A 1 12.31 -6.73 1.07
CA LEU A 1 12.02 -6.98 -0.35
C LEU A 1 12.41 -5.74 -1.12
N THR A 2 13.05 -5.87 -2.28
CA THR A 2 13.40 -4.72 -3.13
C THR A 2 12.18 -4.21 -3.89
N ASP A 3 12.10 -2.90 -4.11
CA ASP A 3 11.07 -2.29 -4.94
C ASP A 3 10.98 -2.98 -6.31
N PRO A 4 9.78 -3.14 -6.91
CA PRO A 4 9.62 -3.77 -8.21
C PRO A 4 10.12 -2.83 -9.31
N ILE A 5 11.42 -2.90 -9.56
CA ILE A 5 12.04 -2.38 -10.77
C ILE A 5 11.80 -3.37 -11.92
N GLU A 6 11.70 -2.86 -13.14
CA GLU A 6 11.20 -3.57 -14.33
C GLU A 6 11.86 -4.94 -14.63
N PHE A 7 13.10 -5.14 -14.19
CA PHE A 7 13.85 -6.39 -14.37
C PHE A 7 14.46 -6.90 -13.06
N GLY A 8 13.94 -6.41 -11.93
CA GLY A 8 14.37 -6.83 -10.61
C GLY A 8 13.80 -8.21 -10.28
N PRO A 9 14.54 -9.03 -9.51
CA PRO A 9 14.06 -10.36 -9.11
C PRO A 9 12.76 -10.31 -8.30
N SER A 10 12.40 -9.14 -7.75
CA SER A 10 11.17 -8.93 -6.99
C SER A 10 9.95 -8.60 -7.85
N PHE A 11 10.09 -8.14 -9.11
CA PHE A 11 8.95 -7.70 -9.92
C PHE A 11 7.81 -8.74 -10.03
N PRO A 12 8.08 -10.05 -10.24
CA PRO A 12 7.03 -11.06 -10.28
C PRO A 12 6.17 -11.16 -9.02
N LEU A 13 6.61 -10.61 -7.88
CA LEU A 13 5.87 -10.59 -6.62
C LEU A 13 4.87 -9.43 -6.51
N PHE A 14 4.88 -8.50 -7.46
CA PHE A 14 4.01 -7.32 -7.49
C PHE A 14 2.99 -7.35 -8.63
N THR A 15 2.83 -8.51 -9.29
CA THR A 15 1.91 -8.64 -10.41
C THR A 15 0.52 -9.08 -9.96
N GLN A 16 -0.48 -8.82 -10.81
CA GLN A 16 -1.85 -9.26 -10.64
C GLN A 16 -1.93 -10.78 -10.38
N GLU A 17 -1.18 -11.58 -11.15
CA GLU A 17 -1.17 -13.04 -11.02
C GLU A 17 -0.66 -13.49 -9.65
N TYR A 18 0.36 -12.81 -9.10
CA TYR A 18 0.87 -13.13 -7.78
C TYR A 18 -0.11 -12.71 -6.68
N PHE A 19 -0.68 -11.51 -6.78
CA PHE A 19 -1.70 -11.06 -5.81
C PHE A 19 -2.97 -11.92 -5.84
N GLN A 20 -3.37 -12.47 -7.00
CA GLN A 20 -4.47 -13.44 -7.08
C GLN A 20 -4.18 -14.70 -6.28
N LYS A 21 -2.94 -15.21 -6.33
CA LYS A 21 -2.52 -16.35 -5.50
C LYS A 21 -2.59 -16.02 -4.02
N ILE A 22 -2.16 -14.81 -3.61
CA ILE A 22 -2.29 -14.35 -2.23
C ILE A 22 -3.77 -14.33 -1.82
N ARG A 23 -4.64 -13.73 -2.63
CA ARG A 23 -6.09 -13.65 -2.35
C ARG A 23 -6.71 -15.04 -2.13
N GLN A 24 -6.28 -16.05 -2.89
CA GLN A 24 -6.80 -17.42 -2.79
C GLN A 24 -6.41 -18.15 -1.50
N ILE A 25 -5.31 -17.76 -0.85
CA ILE A 25 -4.83 -18.41 0.38
C ILE A 25 -5.20 -17.66 1.65
N LEU A 26 -5.73 -16.44 1.54
CA LEU A 26 -6.21 -15.68 2.69
C LEU A 26 -7.50 -16.30 3.23
N SER A 27 -7.65 -16.27 4.55
CA SER A 27 -8.94 -16.55 5.19
C SER A 27 -10.02 -15.56 4.71
N PRO A 28 -11.33 -15.84 4.87
CA PRO A 28 -12.39 -14.93 4.43
C PRO A 28 -12.26 -13.48 4.92
N ASN A 29 -11.73 -13.29 6.13
CA ASN A 29 -11.50 -11.96 6.74
C ASN A 29 -10.00 -11.60 6.74
N GLY A 30 -9.21 -12.25 5.87
CA GLY A 30 -7.78 -12.04 5.77
C GLY A 30 -7.46 -10.66 5.22
N VAL A 31 -6.37 -10.09 5.73
CA VAL A 31 -5.85 -8.80 5.29
C VAL A 31 -4.43 -8.99 4.79
N PHE A 32 -4.14 -8.43 3.63
CA PHE A 32 -2.79 -8.36 3.09
C PHE A 32 -2.27 -6.93 3.20
N ILE A 33 -0.99 -6.78 3.57
CA ILE A 33 -0.31 -5.49 3.56
C ILE A 33 1.07 -5.65 2.91
N ILE A 34 1.42 -4.70 2.04
CA ILE A 34 2.72 -4.67 1.36
C ILE A 34 3.27 -3.25 1.37
N GLN A 35 4.59 -3.12 1.52
CA GLN A 35 5.29 -1.86 1.24
C GLN A 35 5.30 -1.63 -0.27
N ALA A 36 5.04 -0.39 -0.69
CA ALA A 36 4.75 -0.03 -2.07
C ALA A 36 5.59 1.17 -2.56
N GLY A 37 6.82 1.30 -2.06
CA GLY A 37 7.71 2.40 -2.43
C GLY A 37 7.48 3.69 -1.65
N SER A 38 7.96 4.80 -2.23
CA SER A 38 7.74 6.14 -1.67
C SER A 38 6.38 6.69 -2.11
N ILE A 39 5.76 7.48 -1.25
CA ILE A 39 4.55 8.25 -1.57
C ILE A 39 4.85 9.76 -1.72
N SER A 40 6.13 10.14 -1.81
CA SER A 40 6.54 11.51 -2.10
C SER A 40 6.13 11.93 -3.52
N PRO A 41 5.73 13.20 -3.74
CA PRO A 41 5.22 13.68 -5.04
C PRO A 41 6.05 13.28 -6.27
N ALA A 42 7.38 13.41 -6.18
CA ALA A 42 8.29 13.10 -7.28
C ALA A 42 8.57 11.59 -7.49
N LYS A 43 8.14 10.72 -6.56
CA LYS A 43 8.51 9.29 -6.53
C LYS A 43 7.33 8.34 -6.31
N MET A 44 6.10 8.81 -6.48
CA MET A 44 4.88 8.05 -6.15
C MET A 44 4.43 7.02 -7.20
N TYR A 45 5.04 7.00 -8.39
CA TYR A 45 4.56 6.16 -9.51
C TYR A 45 4.48 4.67 -9.13
N LEU A 46 5.46 4.19 -8.36
CA LEU A 46 5.53 2.82 -7.90
C LEU A 46 4.34 2.47 -7.01
N HIS A 47 4.11 3.32 -6.00
CA HIS A 47 3.01 3.19 -5.05
C HIS A 47 1.65 3.16 -5.75
N VAL A 48 1.46 4.10 -6.68
CA VAL A 48 0.22 4.26 -7.43
C VAL A 48 -0.08 3.01 -8.29
N ARG A 49 0.94 2.45 -8.96
CA ARG A 49 0.80 1.23 -9.78
C ARG A 49 0.60 -0.03 -8.95
N VAL A 50 1.30 -0.17 -7.82
CA VAL A 50 1.09 -1.30 -6.88
C VAL A 50 -0.34 -1.27 -6.34
N LEU A 51 -0.83 -0.09 -5.92
CA LEU A 51 -2.21 0.07 -5.47
C LEU A 51 -3.21 -0.31 -6.56
N LYS A 52 -3.01 0.16 -7.80
CA LYS A 52 -3.89 -0.20 -8.93
C LYS A 52 -3.89 -1.68 -9.23
N THR A 53 -2.73 -2.31 -9.15
CA THR A 53 -2.61 -3.75 -9.34
C THR A 53 -3.38 -4.51 -8.25
N LEU A 54 -3.28 -4.09 -6.98
CA LEU A 54 -4.07 -4.67 -5.89
C LEU A 54 -5.58 -4.40 -6.03
N GLN A 55 -6.00 -3.20 -6.46
CA GLN A 55 -7.40 -2.88 -6.75
C GLN A 55 -8.00 -3.72 -7.88
N SER A 56 -7.17 -4.28 -8.77
CA SER A 56 -7.64 -5.21 -9.79
C SER A 56 -7.88 -6.64 -9.27
N VAL A 57 -7.48 -6.92 -8.03
CA VAL A 57 -7.52 -8.26 -7.42
C VAL A 57 -8.40 -8.29 -6.17
N PHE A 58 -8.35 -7.27 -5.33
CA PHE A 58 -9.09 -7.19 -4.07
C PHE A 58 -10.25 -6.19 -4.16
N ASN A 59 -11.36 -6.48 -3.49
CA ASN A 59 -12.51 -5.55 -3.45
C ASN A 59 -12.17 -4.24 -2.75
N TYR A 60 -11.33 -4.29 -1.72
CA TYR A 60 -10.91 -3.13 -0.95
C TYR A 60 -9.39 -3.06 -0.92
N ALA A 61 -8.83 -1.92 -1.34
CA ALA A 61 -7.42 -1.63 -1.21
C ALA A 61 -7.19 -0.13 -0.95
N HIS A 62 -6.43 0.19 0.10
CA HIS A 62 -6.16 1.55 0.55
C HIS A 62 -4.67 1.83 0.71
N SER A 63 -4.29 3.08 0.48
CA SER A 63 -2.95 3.55 0.79
C SER A 63 -2.82 3.85 2.28
N VAL A 64 -1.71 3.42 2.86
CA VAL A 64 -1.27 3.80 4.20
C VAL A 64 0.09 4.47 4.04
N LYS A 65 0.24 5.70 4.52
CA LYS A 65 1.53 6.39 4.55
C LYS A 65 2.19 6.19 5.91
N ALA A 66 3.50 6.00 5.93
CA ALA A 66 4.31 6.04 7.14
C ALA A 66 5.52 6.95 6.89
N TYR A 67 5.88 7.77 7.88
CA TYR A 67 7.09 8.58 7.79
C TYR A 67 8.26 7.80 8.41
N SER A 68 9.34 7.64 7.66
CA SER A 68 10.58 7.06 8.18
C SER A 68 11.70 8.08 8.06
N THR A 69 12.17 8.57 9.21
CA THR A 69 13.24 9.58 9.30
C THR A 69 14.53 9.11 8.61
N SER A 70 14.88 7.83 8.73
CA SER A 70 16.05 7.22 8.08
C SER A 70 16.01 7.25 6.55
N TYR A 71 14.82 7.30 5.94
CA TYR A 71 14.65 7.35 4.49
C TYR A 71 14.47 8.78 3.97
N GLY A 72 14.33 9.77 4.86
CA GLY A 72 14.11 11.18 4.51
C GLY A 72 12.82 11.44 3.70
N CYS A 73 11.91 10.47 3.63
CA CYS A 73 10.70 10.56 2.82
C CYS A 73 9.54 9.75 3.44
N SER A 74 8.33 10.02 2.95
CA SER A 74 7.17 9.19 3.29
C SER A 74 7.20 7.90 2.49
N LEU A 75 7.10 6.78 3.18
CA LEU A 75 6.91 5.45 2.61
C LEU A 75 5.42 5.18 2.45
N GLY A 76 5.08 4.49 1.38
CA GLY A 76 3.75 4.01 1.07
C GLY A 76 3.63 2.52 1.36
N PHE A 77 2.49 2.15 1.90
CA PHE A 77 2.03 0.78 2.03
C PHE A 77 0.64 0.68 1.40
N VAL A 78 0.27 -0.51 0.95
CA VAL A 78 -1.09 -0.80 0.52
C VAL A 78 -1.64 -1.92 1.39
N ILE A 79 -2.79 -1.67 2.01
CA ILE A 79 -3.58 -2.65 2.71
C ILE A 79 -4.71 -3.12 1.79
N ALA A 80 -4.97 -4.42 1.71
CA ALA A 80 -5.97 -4.99 0.82
C ALA A 80 -6.72 -6.15 1.50
N SER A 81 -8.02 -6.27 1.21
CA SER A 81 -8.89 -7.34 1.71
C SER A 81 -10.12 -7.54 0.82
N GLU A 82 -10.75 -8.70 0.96
CA GLU A 82 -12.09 -8.95 0.43
C GLU A 82 -13.19 -8.35 1.32
N GLN A 83 -12.90 -8.18 2.61
CA GLN A 83 -13.78 -7.51 3.57
C GLN A 83 -13.55 -5.99 3.52
N GLU A 84 -14.63 -5.24 3.74
CA GLU A 84 -14.56 -3.77 3.79
C GLU A 84 -13.55 -3.30 4.85
N LEU A 85 -12.63 -2.44 4.40
CA LEU A 85 -11.67 -1.75 5.25
C LEU A 85 -12.10 -0.30 5.38
N SER A 86 -12.29 0.18 6.60
CA SER A 86 -12.58 1.60 6.81
C SER A 86 -11.35 2.44 6.47
N SER A 87 -11.49 3.33 5.48
CA SER A 87 -10.49 4.35 5.16
C SER A 87 -10.46 5.50 6.17
N THR A 88 -11.44 5.56 7.07
CA THR A 88 -11.60 6.56 8.13
C THR A 88 -11.96 5.86 9.44
N PRO A 89 -11.06 5.06 10.03
CA PRO A 89 -11.35 4.34 11.26
C PRO A 89 -11.58 5.32 12.41
N ASN A 90 -12.50 4.98 13.31
CA ASN A 90 -12.70 5.74 14.53
C ASN A 90 -11.47 5.55 15.46
N PRO A 91 -10.75 6.63 15.83
CA PRO A 91 -9.55 6.52 16.66
C PRO A 91 -9.77 5.79 17.99
N GLU A 92 -10.85 6.06 18.71
CA GLU A 92 -11.14 5.45 20.01
C GLU A 92 -11.35 3.94 19.89
N THR A 93 -12.04 3.51 18.83
CA THR A 93 -12.20 2.07 18.54
C THR A 93 -10.86 1.40 18.26
N VAL A 94 -9.96 2.08 17.55
CA VAL A 94 -8.62 1.58 17.30
C VAL A 94 -7.82 1.50 18.59
N ASP A 95 -7.87 2.51 19.45
CA ASP A 95 -7.15 2.51 20.73
C ASP A 95 -7.60 1.38 21.65
N LEU A 96 -8.91 1.10 21.69
CA LEU A 96 -9.46 -0.05 22.41
C LEU A 96 -8.91 -1.37 21.86
N LEU A 97 -8.88 -1.54 20.53
CA LEU A 97 -8.32 -2.73 19.89
C LEU A 97 -6.81 -2.87 20.16
N LEU A 98 -6.06 -1.77 20.14
CA LEU A 98 -4.63 -1.79 20.45
C LEU A 98 -4.39 -2.22 21.90
N ALA A 99 -5.21 -1.76 22.85
CA ALA A 99 -5.13 -2.17 24.25
C ALA A 99 -5.51 -3.65 24.45
N GLU A 100 -6.52 -4.14 23.71
CA GLU A 100 -7.00 -5.53 23.84
C GLU A 100 -6.08 -6.55 23.13
N LYS A 101 -5.53 -6.19 21.97
CA LYS A 101 -4.87 -7.13 21.06
C LYS A 101 -3.36 -7.03 21.02
N THR A 102 -2.76 -6.09 21.76
CA THR A 102 -1.31 -5.88 21.79
C THR A 102 -0.80 -5.75 23.22
N ILE A 103 0.52 -5.75 23.39
CA ILE A 103 1.17 -5.50 24.69
C ILE A 103 1.31 -4.01 25.03
N GLY A 104 0.77 -3.11 24.18
CA GLY A 104 0.94 -1.67 24.31
C GLY A 104 2.37 -1.19 24.04
N GLY A 105 2.71 0.01 24.55
CA GLY A 105 4.06 0.58 24.43
C GLY A 105 4.45 1.08 23.04
N LEU A 106 3.50 1.15 22.10
CA LEU A 106 3.70 1.67 20.74
C LEU A 106 4.20 3.12 20.78
N LYS A 107 5.15 3.44 19.88
CA LYS A 107 5.80 4.76 19.82
C LYS A 107 5.39 5.59 18.61
N VAL A 108 4.81 4.94 17.60
CA VAL A 108 4.52 5.55 16.29
C VAL A 108 3.02 5.54 15.99
N MET A 109 2.25 4.65 16.61
CA MET A 109 0.88 4.37 16.22
C MET A 109 -0.04 4.30 17.43
N ASP A 110 -1.11 5.08 17.34
CA ASP A 110 -2.36 5.04 18.09
C ASP A 110 -3.52 5.22 17.07
N GLY A 111 -4.76 5.35 17.55
CA GLY A 111 -5.93 5.54 16.70
C GLY A 111 -5.87 6.80 15.84
N ILE A 112 -5.39 7.93 16.39
CA ILE A 112 -5.25 9.20 15.66
C ILE A 112 -4.19 9.05 14.56
N SER A 113 -3.08 8.41 14.89
CA SER A 113 -1.98 8.15 13.97
C SER A 113 -2.46 7.27 12.81
N LEU A 114 -3.17 6.17 13.08
CA LEU A 114 -3.69 5.30 12.03
C LEU A 114 -4.66 6.06 11.10
N LEU A 115 -5.58 6.85 11.64
CA LEU A 115 -6.46 7.70 10.85
C LEU A 115 -5.64 8.63 9.93
N GLY A 116 -4.65 9.32 10.49
CA GLY A 116 -3.76 10.21 9.74
C GLY A 116 -2.92 9.48 8.68
N MET A 117 -2.49 8.25 8.95
CA MET A 117 -1.74 7.40 8.01
C MET A 117 -2.61 6.97 6.81
N LEU A 118 -3.92 6.82 6.98
CA LEU A 118 -4.86 6.52 5.90
C LEU A 118 -5.26 7.77 5.08
N GLN A 119 -5.06 8.98 5.62
CA GLN A 119 -5.37 10.22 4.90
C GLN A 119 -4.19 10.68 4.03
N ILE A 120 -4.12 10.16 2.81
CA ILE A 120 -3.11 10.57 1.82
C ILE A 120 -3.45 11.91 1.13
N PRO A 121 -2.45 12.76 0.83
CA PRO A 121 -2.65 14.06 0.17
C PRO A 121 -3.41 14.00 -1.17
N LEU A 122 -4.11 15.09 -1.51
CA LEU A 122 -4.97 15.20 -2.69
C LEU A 122 -4.24 14.85 -4.01
N ASN A 123 -3.03 15.37 -4.21
CA ASN A 123 -2.25 15.13 -5.43
C ASN A 123 -1.97 13.64 -5.64
N ILE A 124 -1.73 12.88 -4.56
CA ILE A 124 -1.55 11.43 -4.63
C ILE A 124 -2.87 10.74 -4.94
N ARG A 125 -3.97 11.15 -4.31
CA ARG A 125 -5.31 10.62 -4.61
C ARG A 125 -5.69 10.83 -6.09
N GLN A 126 -5.34 11.98 -6.66
CA GLN A 126 -5.55 12.28 -8.07
C GLN A 126 -4.68 11.38 -8.97
N ALA A 127 -3.39 11.23 -8.66
CA ALA A 127 -2.50 10.33 -9.40
C ALA A 127 -3.02 8.88 -9.39
N ILE A 128 -3.51 8.42 -8.22
CA ILE A 128 -4.19 7.13 -8.11
C ILE A 128 -5.43 7.10 -9.00
N ALA A 129 -6.29 8.11 -8.97
CA ALA A 129 -7.51 8.09 -9.78
C ALA A 129 -7.24 7.98 -11.29
N THR A 130 -6.14 8.58 -11.77
CA THR A 130 -5.77 8.60 -13.20
C THR A 130 -4.89 7.46 -13.66
N GLU A 131 -4.26 6.70 -12.75
CA GLU A 131 -3.40 5.58 -13.13
C GLU A 131 -4.22 4.40 -13.66
N THR A 132 -3.72 3.80 -14.74
CA THR A 132 -4.34 2.66 -15.43
C THR A 132 -3.41 1.47 -15.53
N GLN A 133 -2.12 1.66 -15.24
CA GLN A 133 -1.13 0.60 -15.37
C GLN A 133 -1.29 -0.45 -14.26
N ILE A 134 -1.52 -1.69 -14.69
CA ILE A 134 -1.58 -2.90 -13.86
C ILE A 134 -0.33 -3.72 -14.16
N TYR A 135 0.40 -4.13 -13.12
CA TYR A 135 1.54 -5.02 -13.29
C TYR A 135 1.07 -6.44 -13.60
N THR A 136 1.56 -6.99 -14.71
CA THR A 136 1.31 -8.37 -15.13
C THR A 136 2.62 -9.00 -15.58
N LEU A 137 2.70 -10.33 -15.56
CA LEU A 137 3.90 -11.02 -16.05
C LEU A 137 4.12 -10.79 -17.55
N LYS A 138 3.04 -10.55 -18.31
CA LYS A 138 3.09 -10.33 -19.77
C LYS A 138 3.51 -8.92 -20.18
N ALA A 139 3.38 -7.95 -19.29
CA ALA A 139 3.67 -6.55 -19.57
C ALA A 139 4.48 -5.93 -18.42
N PRO A 140 5.78 -6.26 -18.29
CA PRO A 140 6.64 -5.58 -17.33
C PRO A 140 6.71 -4.08 -17.64
N PRO A 141 6.80 -3.22 -16.62
CA PRO A 141 6.66 -1.77 -16.76
C PRO A 141 7.92 -1.11 -17.31
N LYS A 142 7.85 -0.53 -18.52
CA LYS A 142 8.94 0.27 -19.14
C LYS A 142 9.68 1.18 -18.17
N SER A 143 11.01 1.10 -18.19
CA SER A 143 11.91 1.80 -17.28
C SER A 143 11.64 3.28 -17.40
N ILE A 144 11.37 3.93 -16.28
CA ILE A 144 11.32 5.38 -16.25
C ILE A 144 12.77 5.83 -16.43
N GLN A 145 13.10 6.27 -17.64
CA GLN A 145 14.30 7.08 -17.84
C GLN A 145 14.11 8.34 -17.02
N ILE A 146 14.71 8.37 -15.83
CA ILE A 146 14.95 9.63 -15.14
C ILE A 146 16.06 10.26 -15.96
N SER A 147 15.69 11.17 -16.86
CA SER A 147 16.66 12.11 -17.42
C SER A 147 17.16 12.95 -16.25
N ASP A 148 18.45 12.82 -15.92
CA ASP A 148 19.15 13.70 -14.99
C ASP A 148 19.00 15.18 -15.40
#